data_AF-A0A3C0GEX6-F1
#
_entry.id   AF-A0A3C0GEX6-F1
#
_cell.length_a   1.000
_cell.length_b   1.000
_cell.length_c   1.000
_cell.angle_alpha   90.00
_cell.angle_beta   90.00
_cell.angle_gamma   90.00
#
_symmetry.space_group_name_H-M   'P 1'
#
loop_
_entity.id
_entity.type
_entity.pdbx_description
1 polymer ?
#
loop_
_entity_poly.entity_id
_entity_poly.type
_entity_poly.pdbx_seq_one_letter_code
_entity_poly.pdbx_strand_id
1 'polypeptide(L)'
;MFEDLQESRGVITNAFDLKFAVGGQSSTPRMNLEMSKCHLELPTHSIEDVISVDVNFHGLPKDLSSVTKADATNEIKVSYAAA
;
A
#
# COMPACT_ATOMS: atom_id res chain seq x y z
N MET A 1 -8.71 9.62 -4.27
CA MET A 1 -7.96 8.60 -3.50
C MET A 1 -8.23 8.69 -2.00
N PHE A 2 -7.92 9.79 -1.30
CA PHE A 2 -8.32 9.93 0.12
C PHE A 2 -9.83 10.16 0.29
N GLU A 3 -10.47 10.93 -0.60
CA GLU A 3 -11.93 11.03 -0.69
C GLU A 3 -12.58 9.67 -0.94
N ASP A 4 -12.09 8.91 -1.93
CA ASP A 4 -12.61 7.55 -2.22
C ASP A 4 -12.44 6.59 -1.02
N LEU A 5 -11.36 6.73 -0.25
CA LEU A 5 -11.11 5.94 0.96
C LEU A 5 -12.00 6.37 2.14
N GLN A 6 -12.36 7.65 2.24
CA GLN A 6 -13.27 8.18 3.26
C GLN A 6 -14.75 7.89 2.94
N GLU A 7 -15.11 7.84 1.65
CA GLU A 7 -16.47 7.58 1.16
C GLU A 7 -16.79 6.09 0.98
N SER A 8 -15.79 5.22 0.86
CA SER A 8 -15.96 3.77 0.75
C SER A 8 -16.35 3.14 2.10
N ARG A 9 -17.61 3.37 2.51
CA ARG A 9 -18.22 2.79 3.73
C ARG A 9 -18.89 1.42 3.50
N GLY A 10 -18.96 0.96 2.25
CA GLY A 10 -19.69 -0.25 1.84
C GLY A 10 -18.83 -1.47 1.56
N VAL A 11 -17.51 -1.31 1.42
CA VAL A 11 -16.56 -2.41 1.21
C VAL A 11 -15.93 -2.75 2.56
N ILE A 12 -16.39 -3.83 3.19
CA ILE A 12 -15.90 -4.28 4.51
C ILE A 12 -14.47 -4.84 4.41
N THR A 13 -14.03 -5.22 3.20
CA THR A 13 -12.68 -5.74 2.95
C THR A 13 -11.75 -4.61 2.54
N ASN A 14 -11.07 -4.04 3.53
CA ASN A 14 -9.94 -3.13 3.33
C ASN A 14 -8.75 -3.91 2.75
N ALA A 15 -8.73 -4.02 1.41
CA ALA A 15 -7.72 -4.67 0.60
C ALA A 15 -7.44 -3.82 -0.64
N PHE A 16 -6.31 -3.13 -0.64
CA PHE A 16 -5.87 -2.22 -1.69
C PHE A 16 -4.61 -2.74 -2.39
N ASP A 17 -4.49 -2.48 -3.70
CA ASP A 17 -3.23 -2.62 -4.43
C ASP A 17 -2.43 -1.32 -4.26
N LEU A 18 -1.45 -1.33 -3.34
CA LEU A 18 -0.69 -0.16 -2.95
C LEU A 18 0.68 -0.15 -3.62
N LYS A 19 0.96 0.93 -4.35
CA LYS A 19 2.26 1.19 -4.96
C LYS A 19 2.87 2.45 -4.37
N PHE A 20 3.91 2.28 -3.55
CA PHE A 20 4.67 3.37 -2.97
C PHE A 20 5.91 3.65 -3.82
N ALA A 21 5.96 4.81 -4.47
CA ALA A 21 7.06 5.22 -5.35
C ALA A 21 7.92 6.29 -4.69
N VAL A 22 9.09 5.90 -4.20
CA VAL A 22 10.12 6.81 -3.65
C VAL A 22 10.92 7.40 -4.82
N GLY A 23 10.91 8.73 -4.95
CA GLY A 23 11.55 9.44 -6.06
C GLY A 23 10.66 9.66 -7.29
N GLY A 24 9.38 9.29 -7.21
CA GLY A 24 8.41 9.45 -8.29
C GLY A 24 8.35 8.26 -9.26
N GLN A 25 7.40 8.31 -10.20
CA GLN A 25 7.08 7.14 -11.03
C GLN A 25 7.88 7.02 -12.32
N SER A 26 8.46 8.12 -12.82
CA SER A 26 9.17 8.14 -14.11
C SER A 26 10.61 8.62 -14.02
N SER A 27 11.02 9.19 -12.89
CA SER A 27 12.36 9.72 -12.67
C SER A 27 13.30 8.63 -12.14
N THR A 28 14.59 8.72 -12.49
CA THR A 28 15.67 7.93 -11.88
C THR A 28 16.62 8.85 -11.10
N PRO A 29 17.11 8.45 -9.92
CA PRO A 29 16.91 7.15 -9.27
C PRO A 29 15.55 7.06 -8.54
N ARG A 30 14.94 5.86 -8.55
CA ARG A 30 13.67 5.58 -7.84
C ARG A 30 13.64 4.21 -7.21
N MET A 31 12.80 4.07 -6.20
CA MET A 31 12.48 2.80 -5.54
C MET A 31 10.97 2.64 -5.47
N ASN A 32 10.45 1.58 -6.06
CA ASN A 32 9.03 1.23 -6.00
C ASN A 32 8.83 0.07 -5.04
N LEU A 33 7.87 0.21 -4.13
CA LEU A 33 7.38 -0.85 -3.26
C LEU A 33 5.94 -1.15 -3.69
N GLU A 34 5.71 -2.36 -4.19
CA GLU A 34 4.42 -2.81 -4.71
C GLU A 34 3.83 -3.87 -3.79
N MET A 35 2.61 -3.63 -3.31
CA MET A 35 1.83 -4.48 -2.41
C MET A 35 0.47 -4.76 -3.02
N SER A 36 0.31 -5.95 -3.61
CA SER A 36 -0.93 -6.33 -4.32
C SER A 36 -2.17 -6.47 -3.42
N LYS A 37 -1.97 -6.69 -2.12
CA LYS A 37 -3.01 -6.69 -1.09
C LYS A 37 -2.48 -6.00 0.15
N CYS A 38 -3.07 -4.86 0.49
CA CYS A 38 -2.69 -4.06 1.64
C CYS A 38 -3.91 -3.63 2.44
N HIS A 39 -3.83 -3.75 3.75
CA HIS A 39 -4.80 -3.16 4.69
C HIS A 39 -4.33 -1.76 5.06
N LEU A 40 -5.16 -0.75 4.84
CA LEU A 40 -4.87 0.66 5.11
C LEU A 40 -5.66 1.14 6.34
N GLU A 41 -5.01 1.40 7.45
CA GLU A 41 -5.65 1.93 8.65
C GLU A 41 -5.57 3.45 8.64
N LEU A 42 -6.72 4.10 8.47
CA LEU A 42 -6.86 5.55 8.55
C LEU A 42 -7.33 5.92 9.96
N PRO A 43 -6.52 6.64 10.77
CA PRO A 43 -6.94 7.12 12.07
C PRO A 43 -8.04 8.17 11.92
N THR A 44 -9.24 7.88 12.44
CA THR A 44 -10.33 8.86 12.47
C THR A 44 -10.14 9.80 13.66
N HIS A 45 -9.26 10.79 13.54
CA HIS A 45 -9.30 11.97 14.39
C HIS A 45 -9.65 13.19 13.53
N SER A 46 -10.56 14.03 14.03
CA SER A 46 -11.26 15.08 13.29
C SER A 46 -10.36 15.89 12.34
N ILE A 47 -10.72 15.87 11.05
CA ILE A 47 -10.00 16.51 9.95
C ILE A 47 -10.36 18.00 9.88
N GLU A 48 -10.18 18.74 10.98
CA GLU A 48 -10.59 20.15 11.01
C GLU A 48 -9.41 21.15 10.93
N ASP A 49 -8.17 20.66 11.00
CA ASP A 49 -6.97 21.35 10.48
C ASP A 49 -5.77 20.37 10.42
N VAL A 50 -5.40 19.87 9.23
CA VAL A 50 -4.33 18.87 9.09
C VAL A 50 -3.24 19.31 8.12
N ILE A 51 -1.99 19.32 8.61
CA ILE A 51 -0.78 19.55 7.82
C ILE A 51 -0.20 18.22 7.31
N SER A 52 -0.53 17.10 7.97
CA SER A 52 -0.17 15.74 7.55
C SER A 52 -1.16 14.71 8.11
N VAL A 53 -1.30 13.57 7.43
CA VAL A 53 -2.11 12.42 7.85
C VAL A 53 -1.17 11.24 8.07
N ASP A 54 -1.28 10.58 9.22
CA ASP A 54 -0.61 9.31 9.47
C ASP A 54 -1.47 8.16 8.93
N VAL A 55 -0.86 7.24 8.20
CA VAL A 55 -1.56 6.12 7.56
C VAL A 55 -0.72 4.86 7.75
N ASN A 56 -1.21 3.97 8.61
CA ASN A 56 -0.62 2.66 8.80
C ASN A 56 -1.05 1.74 7.67
N PHE A 57 -0.13 0.96 7.14
CA PHE A 57 -0.41 0.01 6.07
C PHE A 57 0.24 -1.35 6.34
N HIS A 58 -0.52 -2.42 6.13
CA HIS A 58 -0.07 -3.79 6.36
C HIS A 58 -0.20 -4.59 5.06
N GLY A 59 0.94 -5.02 4.49
CA GLY A 59 0.96 -5.93 3.34
C GLY A 59 0.52 -7.33 3.75
N LEU A 60 -0.42 -7.92 3.02
CA LEU A 60 -0.94 -9.25 3.27
C LEU A 60 -0.40 -10.23 2.21
N PRO A 61 0.05 -11.43 2.63
CA PRO A 61 0.46 -12.46 1.68
C PRO A 61 -0.75 -12.97 0.91
N LYS A 62 -0.51 -13.40 -0.33
CA LYS A 62 -1.58 -13.90 -1.21
C LYS A 62 -2.12 -15.25 -0.77
N ASP A 63 -1.28 -16.09 -0.18
CA ASP A 63 -1.59 -17.44 0.27
C ASP A 63 -0.58 -17.88 1.35
N LEU A 64 -1.07 -18.46 2.46
CA LEU A 64 -0.23 -19.01 3.52
C LEU A 64 0.15 -20.49 3.23
N SER A 65 -0.56 -21.14 2.31
CA SER A 65 -0.40 -22.56 1.98
C SER A 65 0.71 -22.84 0.98
N SER A 66 1.22 -21.82 0.28
CA SER A 66 2.22 -21.97 -0.78
C SER A 66 3.66 -21.95 -0.25
N VAL A 67 3.96 -22.67 0.83
CA VAL A 67 5.31 -22.82 1.44
C VAL A 67 6.37 -23.29 0.43
N THR A 68 5.96 -23.72 -0.77
CA THR A 68 6.78 -24.24 -1.85
C THR A 68 6.97 -23.30 -3.06
N LYS A 69 6.35 -22.13 -3.09
CA LYS A 69 6.46 -21.16 -4.22
C LYS A 69 7.13 -19.88 -3.73
N ALA A 70 8.43 -19.73 -4.02
CA ALA A 70 9.25 -18.57 -3.63
C ALA A 70 8.69 -17.20 -4.07
N ASP A 71 7.80 -17.18 -5.07
CA ASP A 71 7.20 -15.97 -5.63
C ASP A 71 5.73 -15.74 -5.20
N ALA A 72 5.11 -16.69 -4.49
CA ALA A 72 3.67 -16.65 -4.17
C ALA A 72 3.36 -16.13 -2.75
N THR A 73 4.36 -16.07 -1.87
CA THR A 73 4.22 -15.61 -0.47
C THR A 73 4.60 -14.15 -0.25
N ASN A 74 5.27 -13.49 -1.20
CA ASN A 74 5.84 -12.17 -0.94
C ASN A 74 4.77 -11.07 -0.83
N GLU A 75 4.72 -10.44 0.33
CA GLU A 75 3.78 -9.36 0.68
C GLU A 75 4.14 -8.06 -0.03
N ILE A 76 5.44 -7.84 -0.28
CA ILE A 76 5.99 -6.62 -0.88
C ILE A 76 7.00 -6.99 -1.96
N LYS A 77 6.82 -6.42 -3.15
CA LYS A 77 7.84 -6.43 -4.21
C LYS A 77 8.57 -5.10 -4.23
N VAL A 78 9.90 -5.14 -4.07
CA VAL A 78 10.76 -3.96 -4.14
C VAL A 78 11.48 -3.93 -5.47
N SER A 79 11.44 -2.79 -6.17
CA SER A 79 12.16 -2.58 -7.43
C SER A 79 12.91 -1.26 -7.38
N TYR A 80 14.20 -1.30 -7.69
CA TYR A 80 15.07 -0.13 -7.76
C TYR A 80 15.47 0.13 -9.21
N ALA A 81 15.45 1.40 -9.62
CA ALA A 81 15.97 1.86 -10.90
C ALA A 81 17.02 2.95 -10.65
N ALA A 82 18.26 2.67 -11.07
CA ALA A 82 19.37 3.61 -11.04
C ALA A 82 19.32 4.58 -12.24
N ALA A 83 20.14 5.62 -12.18
CA ALA A 83 20.35 6.56 -13.29
C ALA A 83 21.09 5.90 -14.47
#